data_AF-A0A522BW19-F1
#
_entry.id   AF-A0A522BW19-F1
#
_cell.length_a   1.000
_cell.length_b   1.000
_cell.length_c   1.000
_cell.angle_alpha   90.00
_cell.angle_beta   90.00
_cell.angle_gamma   90.00
#
_symmetry.space_group_name_H-M   'P 1'
#
loop_
_entity.id
_entity.type
_entity.pdbx_description
1 polymer ?
#
loop_
_entity_poly.entity_id
_entity_poly.type
_entity_poly.pdbx_seq_one_letter_code
_entity_poly.pdbx_strand_id
1 'polypeptide(L)'
;MNTLKQGCALAVFCSVSVLASAAGTKDAYEQAKSQAEQTYKVEREKCNSLADNAKDVCIAEAKAAETKAISQAKAEQKGTPKAFYEARKDAADADYKVAKEKCDDQTGNNKDVCVKEAKATHVAALADAKASRETGKARTEATKDKHDANYKAEYEKCDSLSGAAKDSCQAGVKQKFGE
;
A
#
# COMPACT_ATOMS: atom_id res chain seq x y z
N MET A 1 38.34 -52.79 8.12
CA MET A 1 37.99 -51.64 8.98
C MET A 1 37.30 -50.61 8.11
N ASN A 2 36.06 -50.14 8.27
CA ASN A 2 34.95 -50.48 9.14
C ASN A 2 33.67 -49.95 8.42
N THR A 3 32.66 -50.82 8.30
CA THR A 3 31.21 -50.55 8.37
C THR A 3 30.59 -49.45 7.49
N LEU A 4 30.03 -49.86 6.34
CA LEU A 4 28.89 -49.18 5.71
C LEU A 4 27.62 -49.76 6.36
N LYS A 5 26.84 -48.93 7.07
CA LYS A 5 25.59 -49.36 7.73
C LYS A 5 24.40 -48.91 6.91
N GLN A 6 23.67 -49.90 6.42
CA GLN A 6 22.35 -49.84 5.79
C GLN A 6 21.30 -49.49 6.86
N GLY A 7 20.28 -48.69 6.52
CA GLY A 7 19.21 -48.36 7.47
C GLY A 7 18.00 -47.65 6.87
N CYS A 8 17.02 -48.46 6.46
CA CYS A 8 15.57 -48.25 6.32
C CYS A 8 15.01 -46.97 5.64
N ALA A 9 14.39 -47.23 4.48
CA ALA A 9 13.31 -46.42 3.92
C ALA A 9 12.10 -46.36 4.88
N LEU A 10 11.58 -45.14 5.09
CA LEU A 10 10.23 -44.89 5.59
C LEU A 10 9.56 -43.93 4.61
N ALA A 11 8.66 -44.48 3.81
CA ALA A 11 7.72 -43.72 3.02
C ALA A 11 6.71 -43.06 3.97
N VAL A 12 6.80 -41.73 4.12
CA VAL A 12 5.75 -40.95 4.77
C VAL A 12 4.82 -40.44 3.67
N PHE A 13 3.66 -41.10 3.55
CA PHE A 13 2.49 -40.55 2.88
C PHE A 13 2.09 -39.25 3.59
N CYS A 14 2.43 -38.11 3.01
CA CYS A 14 1.84 -36.84 3.44
C CYS A 14 0.46 -36.75 2.77
N SER A 15 -0.55 -37.33 3.42
CA SER A 15 -1.95 -37.06 3.11
C SER A 15 -2.18 -35.57 3.32
N VAL A 16 -2.15 -34.78 2.24
CA VAL A 16 -2.62 -33.40 2.27
C VAL A 16 -4.13 -33.48 2.35
N SER A 17 -4.64 -33.58 3.58
CA SER A 17 -6.01 -33.23 3.88
C SER A 17 -6.19 -31.79 3.41
N VAL A 18 -6.98 -31.60 2.37
CA VAL A 18 -7.47 -30.28 1.95
C VAL A 18 -8.18 -29.69 3.16
N LEU A 19 -7.53 -28.75 3.85
CA LEU A 19 -8.20 -27.93 4.85
C LEU A 19 -9.25 -27.11 4.10
N ALA A 20 -10.52 -27.43 4.40
CA ALA A 20 -11.66 -26.65 4.00
C ALA A 20 -11.41 -25.17 4.34
N SER A 21 -11.64 -24.30 3.36
CA SER A 21 -11.55 -22.85 3.49
C SER A 21 -12.53 -22.36 4.58
N ALA A 22 -12.05 -22.25 5.82
CA ALA A 22 -12.78 -21.59 6.88
C ALA A 22 -12.73 -20.08 6.63
N ALA A 23 -13.85 -19.50 6.22
CA ALA A 23 -14.06 -18.07 6.45
C ALA A 23 -13.77 -17.78 7.94
N GLY A 24 -12.87 -16.82 8.20
CA GLY A 24 -12.09 -16.75 9.44
C GLY A 24 -12.93 -16.71 10.72
N THR A 25 -12.60 -17.57 11.67
CA THR A 25 -13.20 -17.53 13.01
C THR A 25 -12.75 -16.27 13.76
N LYS A 26 -13.51 -15.85 14.78
CA LYS A 26 -13.14 -14.72 15.65
C LYS A 26 -11.72 -14.88 16.21
N ASP A 27 -11.36 -16.11 16.56
CA ASP A 27 -10.06 -16.45 17.13
C ASP A 27 -8.91 -16.25 16.13
N ALA A 28 -9.12 -16.57 14.84
CA ALA A 28 -8.13 -16.32 13.80
C ALA A 28 -7.84 -14.82 13.60
N TYR A 29 -8.86 -13.97 13.69
CA TYR A 29 -8.69 -12.51 13.64
C TYR A 29 -7.91 -11.97 14.85
N GLU A 30 -8.27 -12.37 16.07
CA GLU A 30 -7.55 -11.88 17.27
C GLU A 30 -6.10 -12.37 17.27
N GLN A 31 -5.84 -13.59 16.78
CA GLN A 31 -4.47 -14.09 16.59
C GLN A 31 -3.70 -13.26 15.56
N ALA A 32 -4.28 -13.02 14.37
CA ALA A 32 -3.65 -12.21 13.32
C ALA A 32 -3.38 -10.77 13.79
N LYS A 33 -4.32 -10.18 14.53
CA LYS A 33 -4.16 -8.86 15.14
C LYS A 33 -3.03 -8.85 16.16
N SER A 34 -3.01 -9.81 17.09
CA SER A 34 -1.94 -9.90 18.09
C SER A 34 -0.57 -10.08 17.44
N GLN A 35 -0.48 -10.92 16.40
CA GLN A 35 0.75 -11.13 15.64
C GLN A 35 1.20 -9.86 14.91
N ALA A 36 0.28 -9.12 14.29
CA ALA A 36 0.57 -7.85 13.64
C ALA A 36 1.09 -6.80 14.63
N GLU A 37 0.46 -6.68 15.80
CA GLU A 37 0.90 -5.75 16.87
C GLU A 37 2.28 -6.12 17.43
N GLN A 38 2.56 -7.42 17.61
CA GLN A 38 3.88 -7.90 18.04
C GLN A 38 4.95 -7.63 16.97
N THR A 39 4.62 -7.90 15.70
CA THR A 39 5.50 -7.63 14.57
C THR A 39 5.81 -6.14 14.48
N TYR A 40 4.79 -5.27 14.60
CA TYR A 40 5.00 -3.83 14.65
C TYR A 40 5.94 -3.40 15.77
N LYS A 41 5.75 -3.92 17.00
CA LYS A 41 6.64 -3.60 18.13
C LYS A 41 8.10 -3.95 17.80
N VAL A 42 8.35 -5.17 17.30
CA VAL A 42 9.69 -5.64 16.93
C VAL A 42 10.29 -4.82 15.79
N GLU A 43 9.55 -4.61 14.70
CA GLU A 43 10.05 -3.85 13.54
C GLU A 43 10.28 -2.37 13.89
N ARG A 44 9.38 -1.75 14.65
CA ARG A 44 9.54 -0.38 15.15
C ARG A 44 10.80 -0.25 16.02
N GLU A 45 11.08 -1.23 16.88
CA GLU A 45 12.30 -1.22 17.70
C GLU A 45 13.57 -1.27 16.85
N LYS A 46 13.58 -2.03 15.74
CA LYS A 46 14.72 -2.04 14.80
C LYS A 46 14.97 -0.66 14.18
N CYS A 47 13.91 0.12 13.96
CA CYS A 47 14.03 1.50 13.48
C CYS A 47 14.77 2.43 14.44
N ASN A 48 14.95 2.07 15.72
CA ASN A 48 15.72 2.90 16.67
C ASN A 48 17.21 3.02 16.30
N SER A 49 17.72 2.12 15.45
CA SER A 49 19.08 2.21 14.91
C SER A 49 19.23 3.29 13.81
N LEU A 50 18.12 3.84 13.33
CA LEU A 50 18.08 4.89 12.30
C LEU A 50 17.88 6.26 12.96
N ALA A 51 18.17 7.31 12.19
CA ALA A 51 17.99 8.70 12.59
C ALA A 51 17.14 9.46 11.56
N ASP A 52 16.56 10.58 12.01
CA ASP A 52 15.82 11.54 11.18
C ASP A 52 14.75 10.87 10.30
N ASN A 53 14.56 11.33 9.06
CA ASN A 53 13.53 10.81 8.17
C ASN A 53 13.69 9.31 7.86
N ALA A 54 14.90 8.77 7.87
CA ALA A 54 15.10 7.32 7.69
C ALA A 54 14.42 6.52 8.82
N LYS A 55 14.43 7.06 10.05
CA LYS A 55 13.70 6.48 11.17
C LYS A 55 12.19 6.63 10.99
N ASP A 56 11.73 7.80 10.58
CA ASP A 56 10.29 8.08 10.42
C ASP A 56 9.67 7.21 9.32
N VAL A 57 10.35 7.09 8.17
CA VAL A 57 9.97 6.17 7.08
C VAL A 57 9.92 4.72 7.58
N CYS A 58 10.93 4.26 8.32
CA CYS A 58 10.95 2.90 8.86
C CYS A 58 9.76 2.63 9.81
N ILE A 59 9.45 3.58 10.70
CA ILE A 59 8.30 3.47 11.61
C ILE A 59 6.98 3.49 10.83
N ALA A 60 6.87 4.34 9.82
CA ALA A 60 5.68 4.42 8.97
C ALA A 60 5.47 3.13 8.17
N GLU A 61 6.53 2.52 7.63
CA GLU A 61 6.46 1.23 6.92
C GLU A 61 6.02 0.11 7.85
N ALA A 62 6.60 0.02 9.05
CA ALA A 62 6.17 -0.95 10.06
C ALA A 62 4.69 -0.76 10.44
N LYS A 63 4.24 0.49 10.60
CA LYS A 63 2.85 0.82 10.92
C LYS A 63 1.91 0.50 9.76
N ALA A 64 2.35 0.70 8.52
CA ALA A 64 1.59 0.35 7.34
C ALA A 64 1.41 -1.17 7.20
N ALA A 65 2.47 -1.94 7.44
CA ALA A 65 2.41 -3.40 7.46
C ALA A 65 1.41 -3.92 8.53
N GLU A 66 1.46 -3.36 9.74
CA GLU A 66 0.49 -3.68 10.81
C GLU A 66 -0.94 -3.39 10.37
N THR A 67 -1.18 -2.19 9.84
CA THR A 67 -2.51 -1.74 9.41
C THR A 67 -3.08 -2.66 8.35
N LYS A 68 -2.28 -3.02 7.34
CA LYS A 68 -2.68 -3.93 6.26
C LYS A 68 -2.99 -5.34 6.77
N ALA A 69 -2.16 -5.87 7.67
CA ALA A 69 -2.38 -7.19 8.25
C ALA A 69 -3.68 -7.24 9.06
N ILE A 70 -3.91 -6.25 9.94
CA ILE A 70 -5.13 -6.17 10.76
C ILE A 70 -6.36 -5.97 9.88
N SER A 71 -6.30 -5.07 8.89
CA SER A 71 -7.44 -4.76 8.04
C SER A 71 -7.82 -5.93 7.13
N GLN A 72 -6.83 -6.65 6.59
CA GLN A 72 -7.05 -7.87 5.81
C GLN A 72 -7.66 -8.98 6.67
N ALA A 73 -7.10 -9.25 7.86
CA ALA A 73 -7.66 -10.26 8.76
C ALA A 73 -9.10 -9.92 9.18
N LYS A 74 -9.40 -8.64 9.39
CA LYS A 74 -10.77 -8.17 9.67
C LYS A 74 -11.70 -8.36 8.47
N ALA A 75 -11.20 -8.16 7.26
CA ALA A 75 -11.96 -8.39 6.04
C ALA A 75 -12.29 -9.87 5.84
N GLU A 76 -11.31 -10.75 6.06
CA GLU A 76 -11.46 -12.20 5.99
C GLU A 76 -12.43 -12.74 7.05
N GLN A 77 -12.32 -12.25 8.30
CA GLN A 77 -13.26 -12.59 9.37
C GLN A 77 -14.70 -12.21 9.01
N LYS A 78 -14.89 -11.02 8.44
CA LYS A 78 -16.23 -10.54 8.08
C LYS A 78 -16.76 -11.16 6.81
N GLY A 79 -15.90 -11.53 5.86
CA GLY A 79 -16.28 -12.15 4.58
C GLY A 79 -17.19 -11.28 3.70
N THR A 80 -17.30 -9.97 3.97
CA THR A 80 -18.21 -9.09 3.22
C THR A 80 -17.46 -8.22 2.21
N PRO A 81 -18.07 -7.89 1.05
CA PRO A 81 -17.52 -6.90 0.12
C PRO A 81 -17.24 -5.56 0.80
N LYS A 82 -18.06 -5.18 1.79
CA LYS A 82 -17.84 -3.97 2.57
C LYS A 82 -16.50 -4.01 3.31
N ALA A 83 -16.21 -5.11 4.00
CA ALA A 83 -15.00 -5.25 4.79
C ALA A 83 -13.74 -5.29 3.92
N PHE A 84 -13.76 -5.98 2.77
CA PHE A 84 -12.63 -5.98 1.83
C PHE A 84 -12.34 -4.59 1.23
N TYR A 85 -13.37 -3.78 0.98
CA TYR A 85 -13.17 -2.39 0.57
C TYR A 85 -12.52 -1.55 1.67
N GLU A 86 -12.99 -1.65 2.92
CA GLU A 86 -12.36 -0.90 4.02
C GLU A 86 -10.90 -1.32 4.17
N ALA A 87 -10.58 -2.60 4.03
CA ALA A 87 -9.19 -3.08 4.06
C ALA A 87 -8.34 -2.48 2.94
N ARG A 88 -8.86 -2.37 1.71
CA ARG A 88 -8.17 -1.70 0.59
C ARG A 88 -7.99 -0.21 0.83
N LYS A 89 -8.99 0.45 1.44
CA LYS A 89 -8.90 1.86 1.82
C LYS A 89 -7.84 2.09 2.90
N ASP A 90 -7.86 1.29 3.96
CA ASP A 90 -6.86 1.34 5.04
C ASP A 90 -5.45 1.08 4.49
N ALA A 91 -5.30 0.15 3.55
CA ALA A 91 -4.03 -0.11 2.87
C ALA A 91 -3.56 1.10 2.05
N ALA A 92 -4.45 1.73 1.27
CA ALA A 92 -4.13 2.93 0.50
C ALA A 92 -3.74 4.12 1.40
N ASP A 93 -4.49 4.35 2.48
CA ASP A 93 -4.20 5.41 3.45
C ASP A 93 -2.85 5.18 4.15
N ALA A 94 -2.52 3.92 4.47
CA ALA A 94 -1.24 3.55 5.04
C ALA A 94 -0.07 3.77 4.06
N ASP A 95 -0.23 3.34 2.80
CA ASP A 95 0.78 3.54 1.76
C ASP A 95 1.01 5.01 1.44
N TYR A 96 -0.05 5.82 1.46
CA TYR A 96 0.07 7.27 1.27
C TYR A 96 0.86 7.92 2.40
N LYS A 97 0.65 7.50 3.66
CA LYS A 97 1.45 8.00 4.79
C LYS A 97 2.93 7.67 4.59
N VAL A 98 3.26 6.42 4.25
CA VAL A 98 4.65 6.02 3.96
C VAL A 98 5.24 6.85 2.83
N ALA A 99 4.48 7.05 1.74
CA ALA A 99 4.93 7.84 0.60
C ALA A 99 5.18 9.30 0.99
N LYS A 100 4.35 9.89 1.86
CA LYS A 100 4.56 11.24 2.37
C LYS A 100 5.84 11.37 3.20
N GLU A 101 6.08 10.45 4.15
CA GLU A 101 7.33 10.45 4.93
C GLU A 101 8.54 10.31 3.99
N LYS A 102 8.45 9.46 2.96
CA LYS A 102 9.51 9.34 1.93
C LYS A 102 9.76 10.64 1.15
N CYS A 103 8.76 11.50 1.03
CA CYS A 103 8.90 12.82 0.42
C CYS A 103 9.48 13.86 1.37
N ASP A 104 9.54 13.60 2.68
CA ASP A 104 9.77 14.67 3.65
C ASP A 104 11.20 15.23 3.66
N ASP A 105 12.19 14.41 3.28
CA ASP A 105 13.58 14.83 3.05
C ASP A 105 13.77 15.71 1.81
N GLN A 106 12.79 15.75 0.91
CA GLN A 106 12.89 16.58 -0.28
C GLN A 106 12.57 18.04 0.05
N THR A 107 13.01 18.96 -0.79
CA THR A 107 12.78 20.40 -0.60
C THR A 107 12.36 21.08 -1.90
N GLY A 108 11.64 22.20 -1.79
CA GLY A 108 11.16 22.97 -2.94
C GLY A 108 10.26 22.15 -3.86
N ASN A 109 10.30 22.43 -5.16
CA ASN A 109 9.45 21.79 -6.16
C ASN A 109 9.58 20.25 -6.17
N ASN A 110 10.75 19.69 -5.84
CA ASN A 110 10.91 18.23 -5.75
C ASN A 110 9.96 17.63 -4.68
N LYS A 111 9.84 18.27 -3.50
CA LYS A 111 8.91 17.85 -2.46
C LYS A 111 7.46 17.94 -2.93
N ASP A 112 7.11 19.04 -3.58
CA ASP A 112 5.74 19.29 -4.06
C ASP A 112 5.33 18.26 -5.12
N VAL A 113 6.23 17.96 -6.06
CA VAL A 113 6.05 16.89 -7.05
C VAL A 113 5.88 15.54 -6.35
N CYS A 114 6.79 15.19 -5.43
CA CYS A 114 6.75 13.91 -4.72
C CYS A 114 5.41 13.71 -3.98
N VAL A 115 4.95 14.73 -3.24
CA VAL A 115 3.69 14.65 -2.49
C VAL A 115 2.49 14.56 -3.43
N LYS A 116 2.51 15.25 -4.58
CA LYS A 116 1.43 15.15 -5.58
C LYS A 116 1.40 13.79 -6.27
N GLU A 117 2.54 13.21 -6.58
CA GLU A 117 2.62 11.84 -7.11
C GLU A 117 2.12 10.82 -6.10
N ALA A 118 2.55 10.91 -4.83
CA ALA A 118 2.04 10.09 -3.74
C ALA A 118 0.51 10.21 -3.61
N LYS A 119 -0.01 11.44 -3.71
CA LYS A 119 -1.46 11.69 -3.67
C LYS A 119 -2.17 11.13 -4.91
N ALA A 120 -1.56 11.17 -6.10
CA ALA A 120 -2.14 10.58 -7.30
C ALA A 120 -2.24 9.05 -7.17
N THR A 121 -1.21 8.39 -6.64
CA THR A 121 -1.26 6.96 -6.32
C THR A 121 -2.34 6.64 -5.28
N HIS A 122 -2.45 7.45 -4.23
CA HIS A 122 -3.48 7.29 -3.20
C HIS A 122 -4.90 7.41 -3.76
N VAL A 123 -5.16 8.47 -4.52
CA VAL A 123 -6.46 8.69 -5.19
C VAL A 123 -6.77 7.53 -6.13
N ALA A 124 -5.79 7.03 -6.89
CA ALA A 124 -5.99 5.90 -7.78
C ALA A 124 -6.39 4.63 -7.02
N ALA A 125 -5.71 4.33 -5.90
CA ALA A 125 -6.02 3.16 -5.08
C ALA A 125 -7.43 3.25 -4.44
N LEU A 126 -7.83 4.43 -3.95
CA LEU A 126 -9.18 4.65 -3.42
C LEU A 126 -10.25 4.53 -4.51
N ALA A 127 -9.97 5.09 -5.68
CA ALA A 127 -10.84 5.02 -6.84
C ALA A 127 -11.04 3.56 -7.30
N ASP A 128 -9.97 2.75 -7.34
CA ASP A 128 -10.05 1.32 -7.67
C ASP A 128 -10.80 0.50 -6.61
N ALA A 129 -10.57 0.81 -5.32
CA ALA A 129 -11.34 0.20 -4.24
C ALA A 129 -12.84 0.49 -4.41
N LYS A 130 -13.22 1.75 -4.69
CA LYS A 130 -14.62 2.16 -4.90
C LYS A 130 -15.23 1.52 -6.15
N ALA A 131 -14.52 1.55 -7.28
CA ALA A 131 -14.96 0.96 -8.55
C ALA A 131 -15.14 -0.57 -8.52
N SER A 132 -14.48 -1.25 -7.58
CA SER A 132 -14.65 -2.69 -7.38
C SER A 132 -15.95 -3.08 -6.67
N ARG A 133 -16.63 -2.12 -6.01
CA ARG A 133 -17.95 -2.35 -5.39
C ARG A 133 -19.12 -1.82 -6.20
N GLU A 134 -18.91 -0.71 -6.92
CA GLU A 134 -19.98 0.06 -7.55
C GLU A 134 -19.80 0.11 -9.08
N THR A 135 -20.89 -0.05 -9.83
CA THR A 135 -20.87 0.06 -11.31
C THR A 135 -21.37 1.42 -11.79
N GLY A 136 -20.99 1.83 -13.01
CA GLY A 136 -21.49 3.06 -13.63
C GLY A 136 -20.81 4.32 -13.08
N LYS A 137 -21.58 5.20 -12.41
CA LYS A 137 -21.12 6.53 -11.96
C LYS A 137 -19.83 6.50 -11.15
N ALA A 138 -19.67 5.52 -10.26
CA ALA A 138 -18.46 5.38 -9.45
C ALA A 138 -17.20 5.09 -10.29
N ARG A 139 -17.32 4.39 -11.43
CA ARG A 139 -16.20 4.18 -12.36
C ARG A 139 -15.85 5.45 -13.11
N THR A 140 -16.85 6.23 -13.53
CA THR A 140 -16.63 7.53 -14.17
C THR A 140 -15.96 8.52 -13.20
N GLU A 141 -16.46 8.62 -11.96
CA GLU A 141 -15.84 9.42 -10.90
C GLU A 141 -14.40 8.95 -10.61
N ALA A 142 -14.18 7.64 -10.48
CA ALA A 142 -12.85 7.06 -10.31
C ALA A 142 -11.89 7.46 -11.44
N THR A 143 -12.33 7.40 -12.69
CA THR A 143 -11.53 7.83 -13.84
C THR A 143 -11.22 9.33 -13.76
N LYS A 144 -12.20 10.16 -13.42
CA LYS A 144 -12.02 11.61 -13.28
C LYS A 144 -11.06 11.95 -12.13
N ASP A 145 -11.23 11.35 -10.95
CA ASP A 145 -10.38 11.62 -9.80
C ASP A 145 -8.91 11.25 -10.10
N LYS A 146 -8.69 10.11 -10.78
CA LYS A 146 -7.36 9.71 -11.26
C LYS A 146 -6.79 10.69 -12.28
N HIS A 147 -7.62 11.11 -13.23
CA HIS A 147 -7.26 12.09 -14.25
C HIS A 147 -6.80 13.41 -13.61
N ASP A 148 -7.63 13.99 -12.74
CA ASP A 148 -7.37 15.26 -12.06
C ASP A 148 -6.12 15.18 -11.17
N ALA A 149 -5.90 14.06 -10.48
CA ALA A 149 -4.72 13.89 -9.63
C ALA A 149 -3.43 13.75 -10.45
N ASN A 150 -3.48 12.99 -11.55
CA ASN A 150 -2.35 12.86 -12.48
C ASN A 150 -2.05 14.18 -13.18
N TYR A 151 -3.06 14.93 -13.61
CA TYR A 151 -2.91 16.28 -14.18
C TYR A 151 -2.17 17.18 -13.19
N LYS A 152 -2.61 17.24 -11.94
CA LYS A 152 -1.98 18.07 -10.90
C LYS A 152 -0.52 17.71 -10.64
N ALA A 153 -0.19 16.41 -10.64
CA ALA A 153 1.20 15.96 -10.45
C ALA A 153 2.08 16.32 -11.65
N GLU A 154 1.61 16.09 -12.88
CA GLU A 154 2.35 16.40 -14.11
C GLU A 154 2.50 17.91 -14.30
N TYR A 155 1.49 18.69 -13.96
CA TYR A 155 1.54 20.16 -14.02
C TYR A 155 2.58 20.72 -13.05
N GLU A 156 2.67 20.17 -11.84
CA GLU A 156 3.66 20.60 -10.84
C GLU A 156 5.10 20.33 -11.28
N LYS A 157 5.34 19.29 -12.09
CA LYS A 157 6.69 19.02 -12.63
C LYS A 157 7.20 20.18 -13.49
N CYS A 158 6.30 20.90 -14.15
CA CYS A 158 6.65 22.06 -14.96
C CYS A 158 7.15 23.24 -14.11
N ASP A 159 6.88 23.26 -12.81
CA ASP A 159 7.28 24.36 -11.93
C ASP A 159 8.78 24.36 -11.60
N SER A 160 9.50 23.30 -11.99
CA SER A 160 10.97 23.27 -12.05
C SER A 160 11.56 24.15 -13.17
N LEU A 161 10.75 24.54 -14.16
CA LEU A 161 11.14 25.37 -15.30
C LEU A 161 10.84 26.85 -15.04
N SER A 162 11.33 27.73 -15.92
CA SER A 162 11.03 29.17 -15.87
C SER A 162 10.79 29.77 -17.26
N GLY A 163 10.11 30.93 -17.29
CA GLY A 163 9.79 31.66 -18.51
C GLY A 163 9.05 30.83 -19.55
N ALA A 164 9.36 31.04 -20.83
CA ALA A 164 8.70 30.38 -21.95
C ALA A 164 8.76 28.83 -21.88
N ALA A 165 9.78 28.26 -21.24
CA ALA A 165 9.88 26.81 -21.07
C ALA A 165 8.82 26.27 -20.10
N LYS A 166 8.56 26.98 -18.99
CA LYS A 166 7.50 26.63 -18.05
C LYS A 166 6.13 26.73 -18.71
N ASP A 167 5.88 27.84 -19.41
CA ASP A 167 4.61 28.07 -20.10
C ASP A 167 4.33 26.98 -21.15
N SER A 168 5.35 26.62 -21.94
CA SER A 168 5.25 25.56 -22.95
C SER A 168 4.99 24.19 -22.31
N CYS A 169 5.66 23.88 -21.20
CA CYS A 169 5.43 22.64 -20.45
C CYS A 169 3.99 22.55 -19.94
N GLN A 170 3.51 23.60 -19.27
CA GLN A 170 2.16 23.65 -18.70
C GLN A 170 1.09 23.57 -19.79
N ALA A 171 1.28 24.24 -20.93
CA ALA A 171 0.41 24.13 -22.09
C ALA A 171 0.37 22.69 -22.65
N GLY A 172 1.52 22.03 -22.75
CA GLY A 172 1.61 20.63 -23.18
C GLY A 172 0.88 19.67 -22.23
N VAL A 173 0.99 19.89 -20.92
CA VAL A 173 0.24 19.10 -19.92
C VAL A 173 -1.26 19.33 -20.08
N LYS A 174 -1.72 20.59 -20.20
CA LYS A 174 -3.16 20.89 -20.44
C LYS A 174 -3.68 20.18 -21.68
N GLN A 175 -2.93 20.23 -22.79
CA GLN A 175 -3.31 19.52 -24.02
C GLN A 175 -3.37 17.99 -23.83
N LYS A 176 -2.41 17.40 -23.11
CA LYS A 176 -2.37 15.95 -22.81
C LYS A 176 -3.58 15.50 -22.00
N PHE A 177 -4.06 16.33 -21.07
CA PHE A 177 -5.17 16.03 -20.18
C PHE A 177 -6.52 16.62 -20.65
N GLY A 178 -6.55 17.40 -21.73
CA GLY A 178 -7.78 18.03 -22.22
C GLY A 178 -8.36 19.08 -21.25
N GLU A 179 -7.48 19.81 -20.55
CA GLU A 179 -7.79 20.88 -19.59
C GLU A 179 -7.70 22.29 -20.20
#